data_AF-A0AAD3ZDF3-F1
#
_entry.id   AF-A0AAD3ZDF3-F1
#
_cell.length_a   1.000
_cell.length_b   1.000
_cell.length_c   1.000
_cell.angle_alpha   90.00
_cell.angle_beta   90.00
_cell.angle_gamma   90.00
#
_symmetry.space_group_name_H-M   'P 1'
#
loop_
_entity.id
_entity.type
_entity.pdbx_description
1 polymer ?
#
loop_
_entity_poly.entity_id
_entity_poly.type
_entity_poly.pdbx_seq_one_letter_code
_entity_poly.pdbx_strand_id
1 'polypeptide(L)'
;GLEALKAEYIDVYLDLHSKARLGLTDDRTKAQITQDGRLKNLEALSAILTNTAYMAGIRERLGSLKPCFSLSKEILKASPVCPECSFKPAVEQLEGTAGLILDHIDRDLDKILENWTKQLIEMLEDPTAQSSIELMAGESKKIIAAFLAKRHLPVRVDDKFVKACNMALTGLVRVRVDIDSLRKSMVQDGGPATVSQLKERLEKHLSDLVKGNDPDKVRIVFE
;
A
#
# COMPACT_ATOMS: atom_id res chain seq x y z
N GLY A 1 -51.06 25.61 4.88
CA GLY A 1 -51.92 24.64 4.16
C GLY A 1 -51.07 23.53 3.59
N LEU A 2 -51.68 22.42 3.16
CA LEU A 2 -50.97 21.22 2.68
C LEU A 2 -49.93 21.50 1.58
N GLU A 3 -50.27 22.38 0.63
CA GLU A 3 -49.35 22.78 -0.46
C GLU A 3 -48.06 23.44 0.03
N ALA A 4 -48.15 24.27 1.08
CA ALA A 4 -46.97 24.92 1.66
C ALA A 4 -46.05 23.89 2.33
N LEU A 5 -46.63 22.91 3.05
CA LEU A 5 -45.87 21.83 3.68
C LEU A 5 -45.19 20.93 2.64
N LYS A 6 -45.86 20.65 1.51
CA LYS A 6 -45.29 19.90 0.39
C LYS A 6 -44.12 20.66 -0.24
N ALA A 7 -44.25 21.97 -0.46
CA ALA A 7 -43.16 22.79 -1.01
C ALA A 7 -41.94 22.80 -0.08
N GLU A 8 -42.16 22.99 1.22
CA GLU A 8 -41.11 22.94 2.24
C GLU A 8 -40.40 21.59 2.27
N TYR A 9 -41.16 20.48 2.23
CA TYR A 9 -40.60 19.13 2.15
C TYR A 9 -39.66 18.96 0.94
N ILE A 10 -40.09 19.42 -0.24
CA ILE A 10 -39.30 19.30 -1.48
C ILE A 10 -37.98 20.06 -1.34
N ASP A 11 -38.01 21.28 -0.80
CA ASP A 11 -36.83 22.11 -0.64
C ASP A 11 -35.84 21.49 0.36
N VAL A 12 -36.32 21.00 1.51
CA VAL A 12 -35.48 20.31 2.50
C VAL A 12 -34.90 19.00 1.94
N TYR A 13 -35.71 18.20 1.24
CA TYR A 13 -35.25 16.95 0.66
C TYR A 13 -34.17 17.18 -0.41
N LEU A 14 -34.34 18.20 -1.26
CA LEU A 14 -33.34 18.57 -2.26
C LEU A 14 -32.03 19.03 -1.64
N ASP A 15 -32.08 19.87 -0.62
CA ASP A 15 -30.88 20.33 0.10
C ASP A 15 -30.12 19.13 0.71
N LEU A 16 -30.81 18.26 1.45
CA LEU A 16 -30.23 17.06 2.04
C LEU A 16 -29.66 16.12 0.97
N HIS A 17 -30.38 15.92 -0.13
CA HIS A 17 -29.90 15.10 -1.25
C HIS A 17 -28.66 15.68 -1.90
N SER A 18 -28.63 16.99 -2.16
CA SER A 18 -27.49 17.68 -2.78
C SER A 18 -26.23 17.60 -1.90
N LYS A 19 -26.40 17.60 -0.59
CA LYS A 19 -25.32 17.38 0.38
C LYS A 19 -24.88 15.93 0.43
N ALA A 20 -25.79 14.98 0.19
CA ALA A 20 -25.54 13.56 0.36
C ALA A 20 -25.10 12.79 -0.89
N ARG A 21 -25.21 13.42 -2.05
CA ARG A 21 -24.88 12.81 -3.34
C ARG A 21 -23.85 13.65 -4.06
N LEU A 22 -23.01 12.97 -4.84
CA LEU A 22 -22.04 13.64 -5.69
C LEU A 22 -22.77 14.27 -6.89
N GLY A 23 -22.53 15.56 -7.09
CA GLY A 23 -22.83 16.24 -8.35
C GLY A 23 -21.84 15.82 -9.44
N LEU A 24 -22.07 16.28 -10.68
CA LEU A 24 -21.23 15.89 -11.83
C LEU A 24 -19.75 16.25 -11.62
N THR A 25 -19.48 17.41 -11.01
CA THR A 25 -18.12 17.85 -10.70
C THR A 25 -17.48 16.94 -9.65
N ASP A 26 -18.17 16.68 -8.55
CA ASP A 26 -17.64 15.86 -7.45
C ASP A 26 -17.43 14.40 -7.86
N ASP A 27 -18.30 13.85 -8.72
CA ASP A 27 -18.13 12.50 -9.26
C ASP A 27 -16.89 12.39 -10.16
N ARG A 28 -16.60 13.42 -10.95
CA ARG A 28 -15.33 13.53 -11.71
C ARG A 28 -14.14 13.62 -10.77
N THR A 29 -14.21 14.42 -9.70
CA THR A 29 -13.16 14.51 -8.68
C THR A 29 -12.91 13.17 -8.01
N LYS A 30 -13.96 12.44 -7.61
CA LYS A 30 -13.85 11.08 -7.07
C LYS A 30 -13.15 10.14 -8.05
N ALA A 31 -13.51 10.18 -9.33
CA ALA A 31 -12.86 9.37 -10.36
C ALA A 31 -11.38 9.71 -10.51
N GLN A 32 -11.01 10.99 -10.44
CA GLN A 32 -9.61 11.44 -10.46
C GLN A 32 -8.83 10.92 -9.24
N ILE A 33 -9.36 11.09 -8.02
CA ILE A 33 -8.74 10.60 -6.79
C ILE A 33 -8.53 9.08 -6.86
N THR A 34 -9.53 8.34 -7.35
CA THR A 34 -9.46 6.88 -7.48
C THR A 34 -8.34 6.41 -8.42
N GLN A 35 -7.97 7.24 -9.40
CA GLN A 35 -6.91 6.93 -10.36
C GLN A 35 -5.58 7.64 -10.04
N ASP A 36 -5.54 8.45 -8.99
CA ASP A 36 -4.42 9.30 -8.60
C ASP A 36 -3.17 8.45 -8.27
N GLY A 37 -2.00 8.93 -8.72
CA GLY A 37 -0.72 8.30 -8.43
C GLY A 37 -0.39 8.27 -6.94
N ARG A 38 -0.84 9.27 -6.18
CA ARG A 38 -0.70 9.35 -4.72
C ARG A 38 -1.40 8.19 -4.03
N LEU A 39 -2.64 7.93 -4.40
CA LEU A 39 -3.41 6.82 -3.85
C LEU A 39 -2.74 5.47 -4.16
N LYS A 40 -2.28 5.27 -5.41
CA LYS A 40 -1.54 4.05 -5.81
C LYS A 40 -0.24 3.87 -5.03
N ASN A 41 0.52 4.95 -4.82
CA ASN A 41 1.75 4.92 -4.05
C ASN A 41 1.48 4.60 -2.57
N LEU A 42 0.41 5.16 -1.98
CA LEU A 42 -0.03 4.80 -0.64
C LEU A 42 -0.41 3.32 -0.54
N GLU A 43 -1.14 2.78 -1.51
CA GLU A 43 -1.47 1.34 -1.53
C GLU A 43 -0.20 0.47 -1.49
N ALA A 44 0.80 0.79 -2.31
CA ALA A 44 2.07 0.08 -2.32
C ALA A 44 2.84 0.22 -1.00
N LEU A 45 2.89 1.42 -0.43
CA LEU A 45 3.53 1.67 0.87
C LEU A 45 2.82 0.97 2.02
N SER A 46 1.49 0.86 1.96
CA SER A 46 0.69 0.20 3.01
C SER A 46 1.08 -1.26 3.21
N ALA A 47 1.55 -1.94 2.14
CA ALA A 47 2.05 -3.31 2.21
C ALA A 47 3.41 -3.40 2.93
N ILE A 48 4.25 -2.37 2.83
CA ILE A 48 5.55 -2.30 3.50
C ILE A 48 5.37 -1.93 4.97
N LEU A 49 4.55 -0.91 5.24
CA LEU A 49 4.33 -0.33 6.56
C LEU A 49 3.21 -1.02 7.35
N THR A 50 2.64 -2.10 6.83
CA THR A 50 1.53 -2.85 7.44
C THR A 50 0.26 -2.02 7.72
N ASN A 51 0.02 -0.97 6.94
CA ASN A 51 -1.12 -0.05 7.09
C ASN A 51 -2.30 -0.36 6.16
N THR A 52 -2.50 -1.63 5.79
CA THR A 52 -3.54 -2.05 4.82
C THR A 52 -4.96 -1.75 5.29
N ALA A 53 -5.22 -1.81 6.60
CA ALA A 53 -6.51 -1.45 7.19
C ALA A 53 -6.85 0.03 6.98
N TYR A 54 -5.86 0.91 7.06
CA TYR A 54 -6.04 2.34 6.83
C TYR A 54 -6.45 2.61 5.37
N MET A 55 -5.81 1.92 4.41
CA MET A 55 -6.17 2.00 3.00
C MET A 55 -7.57 1.43 2.72
N ALA A 56 -7.97 0.36 3.42
CA ALA A 56 -9.33 -0.16 3.33
C ALA A 56 -10.37 0.91 3.76
N GLY A 57 -10.09 1.66 4.84
CA GLY A 57 -10.95 2.76 5.28
C GLY A 57 -11.07 3.89 4.25
N ILE A 58 -9.98 4.29 3.59
CA ILE A 58 -10.04 5.28 2.49
C ILE A 58 -10.92 4.75 1.34
N ARG A 59 -10.74 3.49 0.94
CA ARG A 59 -11.52 2.88 -0.15
C ARG A 59 -13.00 2.79 0.20
N GLU A 60 -13.32 2.44 1.44
CA GLU A 60 -14.71 2.40 1.92
C GLU A 60 -15.34 3.79 1.89
N ARG A 61 -14.64 4.82 2.38
CA ARG A 61 -15.10 6.22 2.33
C ARG A 61 -15.30 6.70 0.90
N LEU A 62 -14.41 6.39 -0.04
CA LEU A 62 -14.62 6.71 -1.46
C LEU A 62 -15.81 5.95 -2.03
N GLY A 63 -15.93 4.65 -1.71
CA GLY A 63 -16.99 3.77 -2.20
C GLY A 63 -18.38 4.14 -1.71
N SER A 64 -18.51 4.67 -0.49
CA SER A 64 -19.79 5.06 0.11
C SER A 64 -20.41 6.32 -0.53
N LEU A 65 -19.59 7.15 -1.20
CA LEU A 65 -20.06 8.35 -1.88
C LEU A 65 -20.76 8.00 -3.19
N LYS A 66 -22.05 8.32 -3.29
CA LYS A 66 -22.91 7.94 -4.42
C LYS A 66 -23.21 9.14 -5.33
N PRO A 67 -23.03 9.03 -6.65
CA PRO A 67 -23.50 10.03 -7.59
C PRO A 67 -25.02 10.01 -7.73
N CYS A 68 -25.62 11.19 -7.93
CA CYS A 68 -27.01 11.31 -8.39
C CYS A 68 -27.26 12.71 -8.97
N PHE A 69 -27.53 12.80 -10.27
CA PHE A 69 -27.59 14.07 -11.00
C PHE A 69 -29.01 14.50 -11.42
N SER A 70 -29.95 13.57 -11.38
CA SER A 70 -31.25 13.72 -12.07
C SER A 70 -32.36 14.34 -11.22
N LEU A 71 -32.15 14.53 -9.91
CA LEU A 71 -33.21 14.95 -9.01
C LEU A 71 -33.59 16.42 -9.24
N SER A 72 -34.88 16.68 -9.41
CA SER A 72 -35.45 18.03 -9.57
C SER A 72 -36.70 18.22 -8.70
N LYS A 73 -37.13 19.48 -8.55
CA LYS A 73 -38.40 19.81 -7.86
C LYS A 73 -39.59 19.14 -8.54
N GLU A 74 -39.59 19.08 -9.87
CA GLU A 74 -40.66 18.49 -10.69
C GLU A 74 -40.83 17.00 -10.39
N ILE A 75 -39.72 16.25 -10.29
CA ILE A 75 -39.74 14.84 -9.92
C ILE A 75 -40.32 14.68 -8.51
N LEU A 76 -39.93 15.55 -7.57
CA LEU A 76 -40.39 15.45 -6.19
C LEU A 76 -41.86 15.86 -5.98
N LYS A 77 -42.45 16.61 -6.92
CA LYS A 77 -43.89 16.85 -6.93
C LYS A 77 -44.69 15.56 -7.18
N ALA A 78 -44.12 14.60 -7.92
CA ALA A 78 -44.73 13.33 -8.29
C ALA A 78 -44.33 12.16 -7.39
N SER A 79 -43.11 12.17 -6.83
CA SER A 79 -42.60 11.14 -5.93
C SER A 79 -41.92 11.77 -4.71
N PRO A 80 -42.25 11.40 -3.47
CA PRO A 80 -41.61 11.98 -2.29
C PRO A 80 -40.11 11.60 -2.16
N VAL A 81 -39.67 10.54 -2.83
CA VAL A 81 -38.28 10.06 -2.77
C VAL A 81 -37.67 10.09 -4.17
N CYS A 82 -36.36 10.35 -4.24
CA CYS A 82 -35.59 10.29 -5.48
C CYS A 82 -35.71 8.89 -6.12
N PRO A 83 -36.27 8.77 -7.33
CA PRO A 83 -36.49 7.46 -7.96
C PRO A 83 -35.19 6.78 -8.39
N GLU A 84 -34.13 7.55 -8.65
CA GLU A 84 -32.84 7.03 -9.16
C GLU A 84 -32.00 6.40 -8.06
N CYS A 85 -31.80 7.09 -6.93
CA CYS A 85 -30.91 6.63 -5.87
C CYS A 85 -31.63 6.25 -4.57
N SER A 86 -32.96 6.40 -4.52
CA SER A 86 -33.80 6.05 -3.36
C SER A 86 -33.32 6.67 -2.04
N PHE A 87 -32.74 7.87 -2.08
CA PHE A 87 -32.11 8.52 -0.92
C PHE A 87 -33.09 8.70 0.25
N LYS A 88 -32.68 8.23 1.43
CA LYS A 88 -33.47 8.32 2.67
C LYS A 88 -32.66 8.99 3.78
N PRO A 89 -32.87 10.30 4.04
CA PRO A 89 -32.09 11.04 5.04
C PRO A 89 -32.09 10.42 6.44
N ALA A 90 -33.20 9.78 6.84
CA ALA A 90 -33.34 9.21 8.17
C ALA A 90 -32.43 8.00 8.45
N VAL A 91 -31.98 7.29 7.40
CA VAL A 91 -31.13 6.09 7.51
C VAL A 91 -29.74 6.29 6.93
N GLU A 92 -29.57 7.28 6.05
CA GLU A 92 -28.29 7.67 5.46
C GLU A 92 -27.75 8.89 6.19
N GLN A 93 -27.20 8.69 7.39
CA GLN A 93 -26.43 9.73 8.07
C GLN A 93 -25.02 9.79 7.47
N LEU A 94 -24.63 10.97 7.01
CA LEU A 94 -23.28 11.23 6.54
C LEU A 94 -22.52 12.03 7.59
N GLU A 95 -21.23 11.75 7.73
CA GLU A 95 -20.30 12.48 8.60
C GLU A 95 -20.03 13.93 8.11
N GLY A 96 -20.50 14.26 6.90
CA GLY A 96 -20.41 15.58 6.28
C GLY A 96 -21.03 15.56 4.89
N THR A 97 -20.97 16.68 4.17
CA THR A 97 -21.40 16.70 2.77
C THR A 97 -20.46 15.84 1.92
N ALA A 98 -20.98 15.20 0.89
CA ALA A 98 -20.22 14.32 -0.01
C ALA A 98 -18.99 15.02 -0.62
N GLY A 99 -19.12 16.29 -1.03
CA GLY A 99 -18.00 17.11 -1.52
C GLY A 99 -16.91 17.34 -0.46
N LEU A 100 -17.27 17.77 0.76
CA LEU A 100 -16.31 17.93 1.85
C LEU A 100 -15.57 16.63 2.20
N ILE A 101 -16.24 15.48 2.13
CA ILE A 101 -15.59 14.18 2.36
C ILE A 101 -14.53 13.92 1.29
N LEU A 102 -14.81 14.20 0.02
CA LEU A 102 -13.82 14.09 -1.06
C LEU A 102 -12.62 15.02 -0.84
N ASP A 103 -12.89 16.29 -0.55
CA ASP A 103 -11.84 17.28 -0.29
C ASP A 103 -10.94 16.86 0.88
N HIS A 104 -11.52 16.24 1.91
CA HIS A 104 -10.76 15.73 3.05
C HIS A 104 -9.86 14.58 2.63
N ILE A 105 -10.40 13.60 1.88
CA ILE A 105 -9.61 12.47 1.38
C ILE A 105 -8.45 12.98 0.53
N ASP A 106 -8.70 13.87 -0.42
CA ASP A 106 -7.69 14.41 -1.32
C ASP A 106 -6.54 15.11 -0.59
N ARG A 107 -6.88 16.00 0.36
CA ARG A 107 -5.89 16.71 1.18
C ARG A 107 -5.12 15.78 2.11
N ASP A 108 -5.76 14.73 2.60
CA ASP A 108 -5.11 13.78 3.50
C ASP A 108 -4.08 12.93 2.74
N LEU A 109 -4.28 12.62 1.45
CA LEU A 109 -3.34 11.81 0.66
C LEU A 109 -1.90 12.35 0.73
N ASP A 110 -1.71 13.67 0.57
CA ASP A 110 -0.37 14.28 0.62
C ASP A 110 0.26 14.15 2.00
N LYS A 111 -0.53 14.41 3.05
CA LYS A 111 -0.05 14.30 4.44
C LYS A 111 0.33 12.88 4.81
N ILE A 112 -0.48 11.91 4.39
CA ILE A 112 -0.20 10.48 4.63
C ILE A 112 1.07 10.09 3.88
N LEU A 113 1.22 10.49 2.61
CA LEU A 113 2.41 10.19 1.82
C LEU A 113 3.67 10.75 2.49
N GLU A 114 3.63 12.01 2.92
CA GLU A 114 4.77 12.63 3.60
C GLU A 114 5.13 11.87 4.89
N ASN A 115 4.12 11.57 5.71
CA ASN A 115 4.30 10.84 6.96
C ASN A 115 4.85 9.42 6.74
N TRP A 116 4.27 8.66 5.80
CA TRP A 116 4.71 7.30 5.49
C TRP A 116 6.08 7.27 4.82
N THR A 117 6.44 8.29 4.04
CA THR A 117 7.80 8.44 3.51
C THR A 117 8.81 8.59 4.64
N LYS A 118 8.52 9.46 5.62
CA LYS A 118 9.38 9.66 6.80
C LYS A 118 9.53 8.37 7.60
N GLN A 119 8.43 7.70 7.92
CA GLN A 119 8.44 6.40 8.62
C GLN A 119 9.26 5.35 7.86
N LEU A 120 9.08 5.23 6.55
CA LEU A 120 9.86 4.28 5.75
C LEU A 120 11.36 4.59 5.79
N ILE A 121 11.74 5.87 5.72
CA ILE A 121 13.14 6.28 5.83
C ILE A 121 13.70 5.91 7.20
N GLU A 122 13.00 6.24 8.29
CA GLU A 122 13.42 5.88 9.65
C GLU A 122 13.62 4.38 9.83
N MET A 123 12.68 3.57 9.31
CA MET A 123 12.79 2.11 9.33
C MET A 123 13.99 1.59 8.53
N LEU A 124 14.32 2.21 7.40
CA LEU A 124 15.46 1.83 6.58
C LEU A 124 16.80 2.32 7.16
N GLU A 125 16.79 3.39 7.95
CA GLU A 125 17.97 3.95 8.64
C GLU A 125 18.28 3.21 9.95
N ASP A 126 17.37 2.39 10.46
CA ASP A 126 17.61 1.54 11.64
C ASP A 126 18.86 0.63 11.43
N PRO A 127 19.71 0.41 12.45
CA PRO A 127 20.91 -0.42 12.34
C PRO A 127 20.67 -1.83 11.78
N THR A 128 19.51 -2.44 12.08
CA THR A 128 19.15 -3.77 11.58
C THR A 128 18.88 -3.73 10.06
N ALA A 129 18.16 -2.71 9.61
CA ALA A 129 17.89 -2.50 8.19
C ALA A 129 19.17 -2.15 7.43
N GLN A 130 20.04 -1.29 7.99
CA GLN A 130 21.35 -0.97 7.39
C GLN A 130 22.23 -2.21 7.23
N SER A 131 22.30 -3.07 8.26
CA SER A 131 23.02 -4.35 8.18
C SER A 131 22.47 -5.25 7.07
N SER A 132 21.15 -5.26 6.88
CA SER A 132 20.51 -6.01 5.79
C SER A 132 20.82 -5.39 4.42
N ILE A 133 20.80 -4.05 4.31
CA ILE A 133 21.11 -3.30 3.08
C ILE A 133 22.56 -3.54 2.64
N GLU A 134 23.50 -3.67 3.59
CA GLU A 134 24.89 -4.03 3.27
C GLU A 134 24.97 -5.36 2.52
N LEU A 135 24.16 -6.33 2.94
CA LEU A 135 24.07 -7.69 2.41
C LEU A 135 23.23 -7.81 1.13
N MET A 136 22.47 -6.78 0.77
CA MET A 136 21.75 -6.73 -0.50
C MET A 136 22.74 -6.59 -1.67
N ALA A 137 22.41 -7.17 -2.81
CA ALA A 137 23.22 -7.10 -4.02
C ALA A 137 22.43 -6.52 -5.21
N GLY A 138 23.16 -6.01 -6.20
CA GLY A 138 22.60 -5.63 -7.50
C GLY A 138 21.62 -4.45 -7.47
N GLU A 139 20.49 -4.61 -8.15
CA GLU A 139 19.49 -3.55 -8.38
C GLU A 139 18.82 -3.09 -7.07
N SER A 140 18.45 -4.02 -6.17
CA SER A 140 17.73 -3.68 -4.93
C SER A 140 18.52 -2.75 -4.03
N LYS A 141 19.84 -2.96 -3.86
CA LYS A 141 20.69 -2.06 -3.07
C LYS A 141 20.77 -0.66 -3.68
N LYS A 142 20.83 -0.57 -5.02
CA LYS A 142 20.84 0.73 -5.74
C LYS A 142 19.53 1.48 -5.57
N ILE A 143 18.39 0.78 -5.61
CA ILE A 143 17.06 1.38 -5.39
C ILE A 143 16.99 2.01 -4.00
N ILE A 144 17.37 1.26 -2.94
CA ILE A 144 17.34 1.77 -1.57
C ILE A 144 18.33 2.93 -1.36
N ALA A 145 19.55 2.80 -1.86
CA ALA A 145 20.54 3.88 -1.76
C ALA A 145 20.07 5.18 -2.45
N ALA A 146 19.48 5.07 -3.64
CA ALA A 146 18.95 6.23 -4.36
C ALA A 146 17.75 6.87 -3.62
N PHE A 147 16.89 6.07 -3.00
CA PHE A 147 15.78 6.54 -2.19
C PHE A 147 16.26 7.28 -0.93
N LEU A 148 17.16 6.67 -0.16
CA LEU A 148 17.72 7.28 1.06
C LEU A 148 18.51 8.56 0.76
N ALA A 149 19.22 8.62 -0.37
CA ALA A 149 19.92 9.83 -0.80
C ALA A 149 18.95 10.97 -1.17
N LYS A 150 17.83 10.65 -1.84
CA LYS A 150 16.83 11.65 -2.25
C LYS A 150 15.86 12.04 -1.14
N ARG A 151 15.63 11.14 -0.17
CA ARG A 151 14.62 11.25 0.89
C ARG A 151 13.20 11.56 0.38
N HIS A 152 12.91 11.20 -0.86
CA HIS A 152 11.63 11.40 -1.52
C HIS A 152 11.25 10.13 -2.28
N LEU A 153 9.96 9.79 -2.27
CA LEU A 153 9.45 8.65 -3.01
C LEU A 153 9.71 8.79 -4.52
N PRO A 154 9.91 7.68 -5.24
CA PRO A 154 9.84 7.71 -6.70
C PRO A 154 8.44 8.16 -7.15
N VAL A 155 8.35 8.69 -8.37
CA VAL A 155 7.07 9.10 -8.99
C VAL A 155 6.03 7.98 -8.88
N ARG A 156 6.48 6.74 -9.09
CA ARG A 156 5.68 5.53 -8.89
C ARG A 156 6.43 4.58 -7.96
N VAL A 157 5.77 4.16 -6.89
CA VAL A 157 6.20 3.07 -6.03
C VAL A 157 5.80 1.78 -6.72
N ASP A 158 6.75 1.12 -7.38
CA ASP A 158 6.54 -0.11 -8.12
C ASP A 158 6.94 -1.36 -7.32
N ASP A 159 6.65 -2.54 -7.88
CA ASP A 159 6.92 -3.82 -7.20
C ASP A 159 8.41 -4.04 -6.91
N LYS A 160 9.30 -3.46 -7.73
CA LYS A 160 10.75 -3.53 -7.51
C LYS A 160 11.14 -2.74 -6.28
N PHE A 161 10.61 -1.52 -6.12
CA PHE A 161 10.81 -0.71 -4.93
C PHE A 161 10.27 -1.41 -3.68
N VAL A 162 9.02 -1.89 -3.73
CA VAL A 162 8.39 -2.60 -2.61
C VAL A 162 9.22 -3.82 -2.19
N LYS A 163 9.66 -4.63 -3.16
CA LYS A 163 10.51 -5.79 -2.89
C LYS A 163 11.85 -5.40 -2.27
N ALA A 164 12.49 -4.35 -2.77
CA ALA A 164 13.75 -3.87 -2.23
C ALA A 164 13.60 -3.39 -0.77
N CYS A 165 12.53 -2.66 -0.45
CA CYS A 165 12.25 -2.23 0.92
C CYS A 165 11.99 -3.42 1.85
N ASN A 166 11.14 -4.37 1.43
CA ASN A 166 10.88 -5.57 2.23
C ASN A 166 12.15 -6.39 2.47
N MET A 167 13.03 -6.52 1.47
CA MET A 167 14.32 -7.19 1.66
C MET A 167 15.22 -6.48 2.68
N ALA A 168 15.23 -5.15 2.69
CA ALA A 168 15.97 -4.37 3.67
C ALA A 168 15.39 -4.52 5.09
N LEU A 169 14.06 -4.56 5.22
CA LEU A 169 13.36 -4.56 6.50
C LEU A 169 13.16 -5.95 7.13
N THR A 170 13.29 -7.03 6.36
CA THR A 170 13.03 -8.41 6.85
C THR A 170 14.19 -9.04 7.61
N GLY A 171 15.34 -8.36 7.69
CA GLY A 171 16.53 -8.83 8.42
C GLY A 171 17.26 -9.93 7.65
N LEU A 172 18.23 -9.56 6.80
CA LEU A 172 19.08 -10.53 6.12
C LEU A 172 20.17 -11.04 7.07
N VAL A 173 20.44 -12.35 7.01
CA VAL A 173 21.43 -13.02 7.85
C VAL A 173 22.70 -13.25 7.05
N ARG A 174 23.83 -12.72 7.54
CA ARG A 174 25.16 -13.02 6.99
C ARG A 174 25.60 -14.40 7.46
N VAL A 175 25.89 -15.29 6.52
CA VAL A 175 26.57 -16.57 6.81
C VAL A 175 27.93 -16.53 6.13
N ARG A 176 28.99 -16.61 6.93
CA ARG A 176 30.37 -16.62 6.43
C ARG A 176 30.78 -18.04 6.07
N VAL A 177 31.43 -18.20 4.93
CA VAL A 177 31.95 -19.49 4.46
C VAL A 177 33.44 -19.33 4.22
N ASP A 178 34.22 -20.03 5.03
CA ASP A 178 35.65 -20.21 4.83
C ASP A 178 35.90 -21.18 3.67
N ILE A 179 36.71 -20.76 2.70
CA ILE A 179 37.02 -21.53 1.49
C ILE A 179 37.72 -22.84 1.84
N ASP A 180 38.58 -22.86 2.87
CA ASP A 180 39.30 -24.06 3.27
C ASP A 180 38.36 -25.10 3.92
N SER A 181 37.43 -24.65 4.74
CA SER A 181 36.36 -25.48 5.30
C SER A 181 35.45 -26.05 4.21
N LEU A 182 35.06 -25.23 3.23
CA LEU A 182 34.29 -25.69 2.06
C LEU A 182 35.07 -26.73 1.25
N ARG A 183 36.36 -26.49 1.01
CA ARG A 183 37.22 -27.46 0.31
C ARG A 183 37.30 -28.78 1.08
N LYS A 184 37.49 -28.72 2.40
CA LYS A 184 37.53 -29.92 3.26
C LYS A 184 36.21 -30.68 3.24
N SER A 185 35.07 -29.98 3.26
CA SER A 185 33.75 -30.63 3.20
C SER A 185 33.49 -31.30 1.84
N MET A 186 34.08 -30.79 0.76
CA MET A 186 33.99 -31.41 -0.57
C MET A 186 34.89 -32.63 -0.73
N VAL A 187 36.10 -32.58 -0.17
CA VAL A 187 37.13 -33.62 -0.32
C VAL A 187 36.91 -34.80 0.64
N GLN A 188 36.37 -34.56 1.85
CA GLN A 188 36.23 -35.55 2.92
C GLN A 188 37.51 -36.40 3.06
N ASP A 189 37.42 -37.73 2.85
CA ASP A 189 38.52 -38.70 3.02
C ASP A 189 39.55 -38.72 1.87
N GLY A 190 39.52 -37.76 0.93
CA GLY A 190 40.58 -37.58 -0.08
C GLY A 190 40.48 -38.49 -1.31
N GLY A 191 39.46 -39.34 -1.42
CA GLY A 191 39.21 -40.20 -2.58
C GLY A 191 38.51 -39.49 -3.76
N PRO A 192 38.61 -40.03 -4.99
CA PRO A 192 37.89 -39.50 -6.14
C PRO A 192 36.36 -39.55 -5.92
N ALA A 193 35.67 -38.48 -6.29
CA ALA A 193 34.22 -38.37 -6.18
C ALA A 193 33.59 -38.18 -7.55
N THR A 194 32.42 -38.80 -7.76
CA THR A 194 31.58 -38.50 -8.92
C THR A 194 30.95 -37.11 -8.80
N VAL A 195 30.48 -36.55 -9.92
CA VAL A 195 29.78 -35.26 -9.94
C VAL A 195 28.56 -35.26 -9.02
N SER A 196 27.82 -36.37 -8.94
CA SER A 196 26.65 -36.50 -8.08
C SER A 196 27.03 -36.42 -6.60
N GLN A 197 28.09 -37.12 -6.20
CA GLN A 197 28.58 -37.10 -4.82
C GLN A 197 29.08 -35.71 -4.41
N LEU A 198 29.71 -34.97 -5.33
CA LEU A 198 30.14 -33.59 -5.07
C LEU A 198 28.95 -32.64 -4.85
N LYS A 199 27.88 -32.76 -5.66
CA LYS A 199 26.67 -31.97 -5.48
C LYS A 199 26.00 -32.25 -4.13
N GLU A 200 25.86 -33.53 -3.77
CA GLU A 200 25.24 -33.94 -2.50
C GLU A 200 26.05 -33.45 -1.30
N ARG A 201 27.39 -33.52 -1.36
CA ARG A 201 28.28 -32.96 -0.33
C ARG A 201 28.08 -31.45 -0.20
N LEU A 202 28.00 -30.73 -1.32
CA LEU A 202 27.80 -29.28 -1.32
C LEU A 202 26.44 -28.90 -0.74
N GLU A 203 25.38 -29.55 -1.18
CA GLU A 203 24.02 -29.34 -0.67
C GLU A 203 23.95 -29.62 0.84
N LYS A 204 24.57 -30.70 1.31
CA LYS A 204 24.64 -31.02 2.73
C LYS A 204 25.38 -29.93 3.51
N HIS A 205 26.56 -29.51 3.03
CA HIS A 205 27.34 -28.48 3.69
C HIS A 205 26.59 -27.14 3.76
N LEU A 206 25.94 -26.74 2.67
CA LEU A 206 25.10 -25.54 2.63
C LEU A 206 23.90 -25.66 3.58
N SER A 207 23.25 -26.82 3.63
CA SER A 207 22.12 -27.07 4.54
C SER A 207 22.54 -26.99 6.01
N ASP A 208 23.71 -27.55 6.34
CA ASP A 208 24.28 -27.47 7.69
C ASP A 208 24.65 -26.02 8.05
N LEU A 209 25.21 -25.26 7.10
CA LEU A 209 25.57 -23.84 7.29
C LEU A 209 24.36 -22.94 7.53
N VAL A 210 23.25 -23.18 6.84
CA VAL A 210 22.03 -22.35 6.97
C VAL A 210 21.05 -22.90 8.00
N LYS A 211 21.40 -23.98 8.69
CA LYS A 211 20.53 -24.63 9.68
C LYS A 211 20.07 -23.65 10.76
N GLY A 212 18.75 -23.62 10.99
CA GLY A 212 18.13 -22.70 11.96
C GLY A 212 17.89 -21.28 11.43
N ASN A 213 18.29 -20.98 10.20
CA ASN A 213 17.95 -19.74 9.51
C ASN A 213 16.93 -20.00 8.39
N ASP A 214 16.18 -18.97 8.05
CA ASP A 214 15.36 -18.95 6.84
C ASP A 214 16.28 -18.81 5.61
N PRO A 215 16.37 -19.81 4.72
CA PRO A 215 17.27 -19.78 3.56
C PRO A 215 17.07 -18.56 2.66
N ASP A 216 15.84 -18.04 2.55
CA ASP A 216 15.54 -16.88 1.70
C ASP A 216 16.17 -15.58 2.25
N LYS A 217 16.42 -15.55 3.56
CA LYS A 217 17.06 -14.43 4.28
C LYS A 217 18.57 -14.56 4.39
N VAL A 218 19.15 -15.73 4.11
CA VAL A 218 20.60 -15.94 4.21
C VAL A 218 21.33 -15.33 3.02
N ARG A 219 22.45 -14.65 3.30
CA ARG A 219 23.44 -14.20 2.31
C ARG A 219 24.79 -14.79 2.65
N ILE A 220 25.24 -15.71 1.80
CA ILE A 220 26.55 -16.37 1.93
C ILE A 220 27.64 -15.41 1.47
N VAL A 221 28.64 -15.20 2.32
CA VAL A 221 29.82 -14.38 2.05
C VAL A 221 31.05 -15.26 2.22
N PHE A 222 31.88 -15.33 1.18
CA PHE A 222 33.16 -16.03 1.25
C PHE A 222 34.20 -15.13 1.92
N GLU A 223 34.97 -15.71 2.85
CA GLU A 223 36.16 -15.10 3.46
C GLU A 223 37.44 -15.73 2.91
#